data_AF-A0ABD5JRH3-F1
#
_entry.id   AF-A0ABD5JRH3-F1
#
_cell.length_a   1.000
_cell.length_b   1.000
_cell.length_c   1.000
_cell.angle_alpha   90.00
_cell.angle_beta   90.00
_cell.angle_gamma   90.00
#
_symmetry.space_group_name_H-M   'P 1'
#
loop_
_entity.id
_entity.type
_entity.pdbx_description
1 polymer ?
#
loop_
_entity_poly.entity_id
_entity_poly.type
_entity_poly.pdbx_seq_one_letter_code
_entity_poly.pdbx_strand_id
1 'polypeptide(L)'
;TFTVAGGPTLTGTLDASGLACVTTSAIPVGPHAVTATYSGDTGVAGSSGSGSVTVGQGVSTTALTITPASPVCGQSVTLCAQVTVA
;
A
#
# COMPACT_ATOMS: atom_id res chain seq x y z
N THR A 1 -17.23 -10.23 -1.24
CA THR A 1 -16.56 -9.00 -1.70
C THR A 1 -15.88 -8.32 -0.53
N PHE A 2 -14.71 -7.72 -0.75
CA PHE A 2 -13.96 -6.94 0.22
C PHE A 2 -13.85 -5.50 -0.31
N THR A 3 -14.35 -4.53 0.43
CA THR A 3 -14.26 -3.11 0.08
C THR A 3 -13.32 -2.41 1.04
N VAL A 4 -12.32 -1.72 0.50
CA VAL A 4 -11.37 -0.90 1.28
C VAL A 4 -11.74 0.57 1.06
N ALA A 5 -12.03 1.31 2.14
CA ALA A 5 -12.40 2.72 2.05
C ALA A 5 -11.26 3.55 1.43
N GLY A 6 -11.52 4.20 0.29
CA GLY A 6 -10.48 4.93 -0.46
C GLY A 6 -9.45 4.04 -1.15
N GLY A 7 -9.69 2.72 -1.21
CA GLY A 7 -8.83 1.74 -1.86
C GLY A 7 -9.59 0.85 -2.86
N PRO A 8 -9.02 -0.31 -3.22
CA PRO A 8 -9.64 -1.22 -4.19
C PRO A 8 -10.85 -1.96 -3.61
N THR A 9 -11.68 -2.50 -4.52
CA THR A 9 -12.65 -3.55 -4.20
C THR A 9 -12.13 -4.87 -4.75
N LEU A 10 -12.18 -5.92 -3.93
CA LEU A 10 -11.67 -7.25 -4.24
C LEU A 10 -12.80 -8.27 -4.12
N THR A 11 -12.72 -9.35 -4.90
CA THR A 11 -13.64 -10.48 -4.82
C THR A 11 -12.84 -11.76 -4.60
N GLY A 12 -13.26 -12.54 -3.62
CA GLY A 12 -12.72 -13.87 -3.35
C GLY A 12 -13.84 -14.91 -3.44
N THR A 13 -13.49 -16.12 -3.84
CA THR A 13 -14.38 -17.29 -3.80
C THR A 13 -14.28 -17.95 -2.44
N LEU A 14 -15.41 -18.42 -1.90
CA LEU A 14 -15.40 -19.26 -0.70
C LEU A 14 -14.84 -20.64 -1.05
N ASP A 15 -13.98 -21.18 -0.19
CA ASP A 15 -13.56 -22.57 -0.26
C ASP A 15 -14.59 -23.52 0.39
N ALA A 16 -14.28 -24.82 0.43
CA ALA A 16 -15.16 -25.84 1.00
C ALA A 16 -15.42 -25.66 2.51
N SER A 17 -14.60 -24.87 3.21
CA SER A 17 -14.79 -24.51 4.62
C SER A 17 -15.52 -23.19 4.83
N GLY A 18 -15.84 -22.48 3.74
CA GLY A 18 -16.49 -21.17 3.78
C GLY A 18 -15.52 -20.00 3.93
N LEU A 19 -14.22 -20.21 3.75
CA LEU A 19 -13.20 -19.15 3.86
C LEU A 19 -12.93 -18.53 2.49
N ALA A 20 -12.83 -17.19 2.45
CA ALA A 20 -12.38 -16.45 1.29
C ALA A 20 -11.23 -15.52 1.71
N CYS A 21 -10.10 -15.61 1.01
CA CYS A 21 -8.92 -14.77 1.23
C CYS A 21 -8.58 -14.01 -0.06
N VAL A 22 -8.18 -12.75 0.07
CA VAL A 22 -7.70 -11.91 -1.03
C VAL A 22 -6.39 -11.25 -0.63
N THR A 23 -5.51 -11.04 -1.61
CA THR A 23 -4.25 -10.31 -1.43
C THR A 23 -4.21 -9.11 -2.36
N THR A 24 -3.65 -8.00 -1.91
CA THR A 24 -3.48 -6.80 -2.72
C THR A 24 -2.30 -5.97 -2.21
N SER A 25 -1.63 -5.27 -3.13
CA SER A 25 -0.62 -4.25 -2.84
C SER A 25 -1.12 -2.84 -3.15
N ALA A 26 -2.39 -2.68 -3.51
CA ALA A 26 -2.97 -1.44 -4.01
C ALA A 26 -3.70 -0.59 -2.94
N ILE A 27 -3.54 -0.92 -1.65
CA ILE A 27 -4.09 -0.08 -0.57
C ILE A 27 -3.18 1.14 -0.39
N PRO A 28 -3.70 2.38 -0.53
CA PRO A 28 -2.92 3.58 -0.32
C PRO A 28 -2.37 3.72 1.10
N VAL A 29 -1.48 4.69 1.31
CA VAL A 29 -1.01 5.06 2.66
C VAL A 29 -2.14 5.72 3.44
N GLY A 30 -2.29 5.32 4.70
CA GLY A 30 -3.26 5.89 5.64
C GLY A 30 -4.11 4.84 6.35
N PRO A 31 -5.02 5.27 7.23
CA PRO A 31 -6.01 4.40 7.85
C PRO A 31 -7.16 4.13 6.87
N HIS A 32 -7.53 2.86 6.71
CA HIS A 32 -8.61 2.40 5.84
C HIS A 32 -9.54 1.44 6.59
N ALA A 33 -10.84 1.72 6.56
CA ALA A 33 -11.85 0.75 6.96
C ALA A 33 -12.00 -0.33 5.87
N VAL A 34 -12.11 -1.58 6.26
CA VAL A 34 -12.30 -2.73 5.38
C VAL A 34 -13.62 -3.39 5.72
N THR A 35 -14.46 -3.63 4.71
CA THR A 35 -15.72 -4.36 4.88
C THR A 35 -15.71 -5.61 4.01
N ALA A 36 -15.87 -6.77 4.62
CA ALA A 36 -16.16 -8.03 3.95
C ALA A 36 -17.68 -8.21 3.88
N THR A 37 -18.21 -8.42 2.69
CA THR A 37 -19.63 -8.67 2.44
C THR A 37 -19.78 -10.02 1.75
N TYR A 38 -20.57 -10.90 2.35
CA TYR A 38 -21.10 -12.10 1.75
C TYR A 38 -22.55 -11.81 1.33
N SER A 39 -22.86 -11.94 0.04
CA SER A 39 -24.18 -11.60 -0.50
C SER A 39 -25.29 -12.60 -0.13
N GLY A 40 -24.93 -13.76 0.43
CA GLY A 40 -25.84 -14.89 0.56
C GLY A 40 -25.87 -15.75 -0.70
N ASP A 41 -26.58 -16.87 -0.59
CA ASP A 41 -26.89 -17.78 -1.69
C ASP A 41 -28.26 -18.46 -1.45
N THR A 42 -28.66 -19.42 -2.28
CA THR A 42 -29.91 -20.19 -2.18
C THR A 42 -29.90 -21.09 -0.93
N GLY A 43 -30.13 -20.50 0.24
CA GLY A 43 -30.21 -21.22 1.51
C GLY A 43 -29.39 -20.60 2.63
N VAL A 44 -28.55 -19.59 2.35
CA VAL A 44 -27.75 -18.90 3.36
C VAL A 44 -27.94 -17.40 3.21
N ALA A 45 -28.38 -16.75 4.29
CA ALA A 45 -28.55 -15.30 4.31
C ALA A 45 -27.19 -14.59 4.15
N GLY A 46 -27.20 -13.44 3.49
CA GLY A 46 -26.04 -12.57 3.40
C GLY A 46 -25.63 -12.03 4.77
N SER A 47 -24.35 -11.68 4.88
CA SER A 47 -23.75 -11.15 6.10
C SER A 47 -22.56 -10.25 5.78
N SER A 48 -22.13 -9.48 6.77
CA SER A 48 -20.95 -8.62 6.63
C SER A 48 -20.15 -8.53 7.91
N GLY A 49 -18.84 -8.33 7.77
CA GLY A 49 -17.93 -8.03 8.87
C GLY A 49 -16.99 -6.89 8.47
N SER A 50 -16.56 -6.10 9.45
CA SER A 50 -15.68 -4.95 9.21
C SER A 50 -14.45 -4.97 10.11
N GLY A 51 -13.37 -4.37 9.62
CA GLY A 51 -12.14 -4.12 10.36
C GLY A 51 -11.43 -2.88 9.84
N SER A 52 -10.21 -2.66 10.30
CA SER A 52 -9.38 -1.54 9.86
C SER A 52 -7.95 -1.99 9.57
N VAL A 53 -7.33 -1.37 8.57
CA VAL A 53 -5.90 -1.51 8.27
C VAL A 53 -5.28 -0.12 8.16
N THR A 54 -4.07 0.04 8.69
CA THR A 54 -3.30 1.28 8.54
C THR A 54 -2.03 0.97 7.76
N VAL A 55 -1.91 1.55 6.57
CA VAL A 55 -0.72 1.40 5.72
C VAL A 55 0.23 2.57 5.98
N GLY A 56 1.45 2.26 6.42
CA GLY A 56 2.50 3.24 6.66
C GLY A 56 3.22 3.66 5.38
N GLN A 57 3.92 4.80 5.43
CA GLN A 57 4.85 5.19 4.38
C GLN A 57 6.12 4.33 4.45
N GLY A 58 6.69 3.99 3.29
CA GLY A 58 8.06 3.49 3.21
C GLY A 58 9.05 4.55 3.67
N VAL A 59 10.16 4.12 4.27
CA VAL A 59 11.20 5.03 4.75
C VAL A 59 12.30 5.11 3.69
N SER A 60 12.80 6.32 3.42
CA SER A 60 13.93 6.52 2.49
C SER A 60 15.02 7.40 3.10
N THR A 61 16.27 7.12 2.74
CA THR A 61 17.43 7.97 3.04
C THR A 61 17.97 8.57 1.75
N THR A 62 18.42 9.83 1.78
CA THR A 62 19.02 10.50 0.63
C THR A 62 20.44 10.94 0.97
N ALA A 63 21.41 10.56 0.15
CA ALA A 63 22.80 10.99 0.25
C ALA A 63 23.15 11.93 -0.90
N LEU A 64 23.87 13.02 -0.62
CA LEU A 64 24.34 13.99 -1.61
C LEU A 64 25.87 13.92 -1.69
N THR A 65 26.40 13.82 -2.91
CA THR A 65 27.83 13.95 -3.20
C THR A 65 28.07 15.16 -4.09
N ILE A 66 29.13 15.90 -3.78
CA ILE A 66 29.52 17.14 -4.48
C ILE A 66 30.97 16.99 -4.94
N THR A 67 31.25 17.29 -6.20
CA THR A 67 32.60 17.15 -6.75
C THR A 67 32.93 18.28 -7.75
N PRO A 68 34.06 18.99 -7.56
CA PRO A 68 34.96 18.93 -6.40
C PRO A 68 34.30 19.50 -5.14
N ALA A 69 34.71 19.03 -3.96
CA ALA A 69 34.13 19.46 -2.68
C ALA A 69 34.40 20.94 -2.34
N SER A 70 35.46 21.53 -2.94
CA SER A 70 35.84 22.93 -2.76
C SER A 70 36.11 23.57 -4.13
N PRO A 71 35.07 23.94 -4.89
CA PRO A 71 35.24 24.58 -6.18
C PRO A 71 35.67 26.04 -6.04
N VAL A 72 36.34 26.56 -7.06
CA VAL A 72 36.66 27.99 -7.20
C VAL A 72 35.69 28.68 -8.17
N CYS A 73 35.67 30.02 -8.16
CA CYS A 73 34.78 30.80 -9.04
C CYS A 73 35.00 30.42 -10.51
N GLY A 74 33.90 30.12 -11.21
CA GLY A 74 33.91 29.69 -12.62
C GLY A 74 34.16 28.19 -12.85
N GLN A 75 34.45 27.41 -11.81
CA GLN A 75 34.62 25.96 -11.93
C GLN A 75 33.27 25.24 -11.96
N SER A 76 33.15 24.23 -12.84
CA SER A 76 32.00 23.35 -12.88
C SER A 76 31.97 22.40 -11.67
N VAL A 77 30.78 22.15 -11.14
CA VAL A 77 30.53 21.26 -10.00
C VAL A 77 29.49 20.23 -10.40
N THR A 78 29.74 18.97 -10.04
CA THR A 78 28.78 17.88 -10.16
C THR A 78 28.13 17.63 -8.81
N LEU A 79 26.80 17.60 -8.78
CA LEU A 79 25.99 17.24 -7.61
C LEU A 79 25.21 15.97 -7.92
N CYS A 80 25.39 14.92 -7.13
CA CYS A 80 24.68 13.66 -7.30
C CYS A 80 23.90 13.33 -6.03
N ALA A 81 22.58 13.16 -6.16
CA ALA A 81 21.72 12.68 -5.08
C ALA A 81 21.38 11.21 -5.30
N GLN A 82 21.53 10.40 -4.26
CA GLN A 82 21.15 8.99 -4.26
C GLN A 82 20.10 8.73 -3.18
N VAL A 83 18.98 8.14 -3.59
CA VAL A 83 17.86 7.77 -2.70
C VAL A 83 17.86 6.26 -2.50
N THR A 84 17.81 5.83 -1.24
CA THR A 84 17.69 4.42 -0.86
C THR A 84 16.42 4.22 -0.04
N VAL A 85 15.57 3.28 -0.45
CA VAL A 85 14.37 2.87 0.28
C VAL A 85 14.71 1.68 1.21
N ALA A 86 14.13 1.68 2.42
CA ALA A 86 14.27 0.61 3.41
C ALA A 86 13.02 -0.29 3.43
#